data_AF-A0A0M7AXI3-F1
#
_entry.id   AF-A0A0M7AXI3-F1
#
_cell.length_a   1.000
_cell.length_b   1.000
_cell.length_c   1.000
_cell.angle_alpha   90.00
_cell.angle_beta   90.00
_cell.angle_gamma   90.00
#
_symmetry.space_group_name_H-M   'P 1'
#
loop_
_entity.id
_entity.type
_entity.pdbx_description
1 polymer ?
#
loop_
_entity_poly.entity_id
_entity_poly.type
_entity_poly.pdbx_seq_one_letter_code
_entity_poly.pdbx_strand_id
1 'polypeptide(L)'
;MSRAWQLHRIPRARPEKPEADVASLPKQSRKAALNLKSGVSMSENTLMDVSTAEPSDDLSRPMAALWWLKKGGLAIGPEWEAAHEICQSAEGEPAHDWIHALCHLIEGDHGNAGYWFRRACKPVENDIETLWQNMVRSL
;
A
#
# COMPACT_ATOMS: atom_id res chain seq x y z
N MET A 1 -10.51 13.46 22.02
CA MET A 1 -11.67 12.63 22.39
C MET A 1 -11.45 11.26 21.78
N SER A 2 -10.93 10.32 22.56
CA SER A 2 -10.53 8.99 22.11
C SER A 2 -11.76 8.09 21.98
N ARG A 3 -11.97 7.49 20.81
CA ARG A 3 -12.89 6.36 20.66
C ARG A 3 -12.10 5.13 20.21
N ALA A 4 -12.38 4.05 20.94
CA ALA A 4 -11.71 2.78 20.93
C ALA A 4 -11.93 2.02 19.62
N TRP A 5 -10.88 1.37 19.11
CA TRP A 5 -10.98 0.32 18.11
C TRP A 5 -10.96 -1.04 18.79
N GLN A 6 -11.97 -1.84 18.48
CA GLN A 6 -12.31 -3.08 19.15
C GLN A 6 -11.43 -4.21 18.63
N LEU A 7 -10.41 -4.55 19.42
CA LEU A 7 -9.51 -5.70 19.24
C LEU A 7 -10.29 -6.99 18.99
N HIS A 8 -10.29 -7.49 17.77
CA HIS A 8 -10.52 -8.91 17.50
C HIS A 8 -9.17 -9.64 17.47
N ARG A 9 -8.91 -10.32 18.58
CA ARG A 9 -7.72 -11.12 18.86
C ARG A 9 -7.76 -12.41 18.03
N ILE A 10 -6.85 -12.58 17.07
CA ILE A 10 -6.69 -13.83 16.30
C ILE A 10 -5.55 -14.66 16.93
N PRO A 11 -5.76 -15.96 17.27
CA PRO A 11 -4.69 -16.81 17.82
C PRO A 11 -3.71 -17.31 16.75
N ARG A 12 -2.42 -17.37 17.11
CA ARG A 12 -1.30 -17.88 16.30
C ARG A 12 -1.54 -19.33 15.82
N ALA A 13 -1.27 -19.58 14.54
CA ALA A 13 -1.04 -20.92 14.01
C ALA A 13 0.37 -21.01 13.40
N ARG A 14 1.20 -21.93 13.91
CA ARG A 14 2.48 -22.36 13.36
C ARG A 14 2.22 -23.54 12.41
N PRO A 15 2.83 -23.56 11.21
CA PRO A 15 3.15 -24.83 10.56
C PRO A 15 4.67 -24.98 10.38
N GLU A 16 5.25 -26.01 11.01
CA GLU A 16 6.57 -26.54 10.68
C GLU A 16 6.51 -27.32 9.37
N LYS A 17 7.57 -27.24 8.56
CA LYS A 17 7.84 -28.21 7.49
C LYS A 17 9.34 -28.57 7.45
N PRO A 18 9.66 -29.83 7.05
CA PRO A 18 10.94 -30.48 7.32
C PRO A 18 12.04 -30.18 6.30
N GLU A 19 13.29 -30.31 6.79
CA GLU A 19 14.54 -30.39 6.04
C GLU A 19 14.50 -31.38 4.87
N ALA A 20 15.10 -31.00 3.74
CA ALA A 20 15.49 -31.90 2.68
C ALA A 20 16.90 -31.54 2.17
N ASP A 21 17.69 -32.60 2.08
CA ASP A 21 19.13 -32.67 1.92
C ASP A 21 19.67 -32.28 0.53
N VAL A 22 20.97 -32.01 0.57
CA VAL A 22 21.95 -31.75 -0.50
C VAL A 22 21.90 -32.74 -1.68
N ALA A 23 22.09 -32.24 -2.92
CA ALA A 23 23.05 -32.79 -3.90
C ALA A 23 23.00 -32.16 -5.31
N SER A 24 24.20 -31.72 -5.74
CA SER A 24 24.83 -31.91 -7.07
C SER A 24 24.44 -31.03 -8.28
N LEU A 25 25.38 -30.15 -8.63
CA LEU A 25 25.55 -29.48 -9.94
C LEU A 25 25.99 -30.47 -11.04
N PRO A 26 25.80 -30.10 -12.32
CA PRO A 26 26.97 -30.10 -13.21
C PRO A 26 27.11 -28.93 -14.21
N LYS A 27 28.37 -28.46 -14.25
CA LYS A 27 29.26 -27.96 -15.33
C LYS A 27 28.71 -27.41 -16.68
N GLN A 28 29.16 -26.16 -16.91
CA GLN A 28 29.26 -25.32 -18.13
C GLN A 28 29.44 -26.02 -19.51
N SER A 29 28.90 -25.40 -20.57
CA SER A 29 29.69 -24.68 -21.62
C SER A 29 28.88 -24.27 -22.86
N ARG A 30 28.95 -22.98 -23.25
CA ARG A 30 29.44 -22.42 -24.56
C ARG A 30 28.77 -21.08 -24.90
N LYS A 31 29.62 -20.09 -25.23
CA LYS A 31 29.27 -18.76 -25.75
C LYS A 31 29.00 -18.82 -27.26
N ALA A 32 28.04 -18.04 -27.76
CA ALA A 32 28.18 -17.18 -28.95
C ALA A 32 26.92 -16.31 -29.13
N ALA A 33 27.16 -15.05 -29.51
CA ALA A 33 26.19 -13.97 -29.62
C ALA A 33 25.25 -14.08 -30.83
N LEU A 34 24.00 -13.60 -30.69
CA LEU A 34 23.43 -12.59 -31.60
C LEU A 34 22.14 -11.99 -31.04
N ASN A 35 22.03 -10.69 -31.23
CA ASN A 35 20.97 -9.77 -30.85
C ASN A 35 19.58 -10.18 -31.37
N LEU A 36 18.60 -10.31 -30.48
CA LEU A 36 17.18 -10.27 -30.84
C LEU A 36 16.38 -9.55 -29.74
N LYS A 37 16.34 -8.22 -29.87
CA LYS A 37 15.19 -7.34 -29.55
C LYS A 37 14.21 -7.95 -28.55
N SER A 38 14.54 -7.87 -27.26
CA SER A 38 13.56 -8.06 -26.21
C SER A 38 12.53 -6.95 -26.36
N GLY A 39 11.33 -7.31 -26.81
CA GLY A 39 10.20 -6.40 -26.82
C GLY A 39 10.06 -5.79 -25.44
N VAL A 40 10.12 -4.47 -25.37
CA VAL A 40 9.64 -3.71 -24.22
C VAL A 40 8.15 -3.99 -24.17
N SER A 41 7.78 -5.00 -23.39
CA SER A 41 6.39 -5.30 -23.06
C SER A 41 5.88 -4.13 -22.22
N MET A 42 4.89 -3.43 -22.78
CA MET A 42 3.98 -2.45 -22.17
C MET A 42 4.30 -2.02 -20.74
N SER A 43 4.71 -0.76 -20.63
CA SER A 43 4.88 0.02 -19.41
C SER A 43 3.77 -0.21 -18.37
N GLU A 44 4.09 -0.85 -17.25
CA GLU A 44 3.37 -0.59 -16.01
C GLU A 44 3.77 0.82 -15.55
N ASN A 45 2.81 1.73 -15.63
CA ASN A 45 2.96 3.09 -15.17
C ASN A 45 2.99 3.07 -13.62
N THR A 46 4.14 2.73 -13.04
CA THR A 46 4.35 2.74 -11.59
C THR A 46 4.20 4.18 -11.09
N LEU A 47 3.00 4.51 -10.61
CA LEU A 47 2.68 5.85 -10.11
C LEU A 47 3.47 6.23 -8.86
N MET A 48 3.94 5.23 -8.10
CA MET A 48 4.76 5.42 -6.91
C MET A 48 5.62 4.18 -6.68
N ASP A 49 6.93 4.37 -6.47
CA ASP A 49 7.85 3.29 -6.12
C ASP A 49 7.82 3.03 -4.61
N VAL A 50 7.45 1.80 -4.24
CA VAL A 50 7.35 1.32 -2.85
C VAL A 50 8.34 0.20 -2.53
N SER A 51 9.37 0.05 -3.37
CA SER A 51 10.37 -1.02 -3.22
C SER A 51 11.27 -0.86 -1.99
N THR A 52 11.34 0.35 -1.43
CA THR A 52 12.15 0.66 -0.24
C THR A 52 11.49 0.19 1.06
N ALA A 53 12.27 0.10 2.14
CA ALA A 53 11.77 -0.28 3.46
C ALA A 53 10.84 0.79 4.06
N GLU A 54 11.10 2.06 3.77
CA GLU A 54 10.39 3.22 4.32
C GLU A 54 10.20 4.27 3.20
N PRO A 55 9.21 5.18 3.32
CA PRO A 55 9.05 6.29 2.39
C PRO A 55 10.28 7.21 2.45
N SER A 56 10.57 7.90 1.35
CA SER A 56 11.62 8.95 1.36
C SER A 56 11.21 10.11 2.27
N ASP A 57 12.17 10.67 3.00
CA ASP A 57 11.99 11.87 3.83
C ASP A 57 11.56 13.10 3.01
N ASP A 58 11.79 13.08 1.69
CA ASP A 58 11.35 14.14 0.78
C ASP A 58 9.84 14.11 0.49
N LEU A 59 9.15 13.02 0.82
CA LEU A 59 7.70 12.92 0.63
C LEU A 59 6.97 13.78 1.66
N SER A 60 5.98 14.54 1.18
CA SER A 60 5.03 15.18 2.08
C SER A 60 4.33 14.12 2.94
N ARG A 61 3.93 14.48 4.16
CA ARG A 61 3.23 13.56 5.07
C ARG A 61 2.03 12.83 4.44
N PRO A 62 1.10 13.49 3.71
CA PRO A 62 0.01 12.76 3.06
C PRO A 62 0.51 11.84 1.93
N MET A 63 1.57 12.21 1.21
CA MET A 63 2.18 11.34 0.21
C MET A 63 2.86 10.12 0.84
N ALA A 64 3.48 10.27 2.01
CA ALA A 64 4.01 9.16 2.80
C ALA A 64 2.89 8.21 3.28
N ALA A 65 1.71 8.73 3.66
CA ALA A 65 0.57 7.89 3.99
C ALA A 65 0.09 7.05 2.78
N LEU A 66 -0.03 7.66 1.59
CA LEU A 66 -0.36 6.93 0.36
C LEU A 66 0.69 5.89 -0.01
N TRP A 67 1.97 6.19 0.24
CA TRP A 67 3.07 5.25 0.04
C TRP A 67 2.92 4.01 0.92
N TRP A 68 2.63 4.20 2.21
CA TRP A 68 2.39 3.09 3.14
C TRP A 68 1.19 2.24 2.69
N LEU A 69 0.07 2.87 2.33
CA LEU A 69 -1.09 2.14 1.81
C LEU A 69 -0.75 1.27 0.61
N LYS A 70 0.02 1.80 -0.36
CA LYS A 70 0.42 1.03 -1.55
C LYS A 70 1.39 -0.10 -1.21
N LYS A 71 2.34 0.15 -0.31
CA LYS A 71 3.26 -0.87 0.18
C LYS A 71 2.54 -2.04 0.86
N GLY A 72 1.52 -1.73 1.66
CA GLY A 72 0.64 -2.72 2.30
C GLY A 72 -0.32 -3.43 1.35
N GLY A 73 -0.25 -3.16 0.04
CA GLY A 73 -1.15 -3.77 -0.95
C GLY A 73 -2.60 -3.29 -0.84
N LEU A 74 -2.83 -2.08 -0.30
CA LEU A 74 -4.16 -1.50 -0.08
C LEU A 74 -5.08 -2.42 0.77
N ALA A 75 -4.50 -3.11 1.74
CA ALA A 75 -5.19 -4.03 2.65
C ALA A 75 -4.92 -3.65 4.11
N ILE A 76 -5.80 -4.10 5.02
CA ILE A 76 -5.59 -3.94 6.46
C ILE A 76 -4.31 -4.67 6.87
N GLY A 77 -3.43 -3.97 7.59
CA GLY A 77 -2.14 -4.48 8.03
C GLY A 77 -1.30 -3.39 8.70
N PRO A 78 -0.04 -3.69 9.06
CA PRO A 78 0.86 -2.73 9.70
C PRO A 78 1.07 -1.45 8.88
N GLU A 79 1.18 -1.57 7.56
CA GLU A 79 1.36 -0.42 6.68
C GLU A 79 0.08 0.43 6.58
N TRP A 80 -1.09 -0.20 6.62
CA TRP A 80 -2.36 0.53 6.74
C TRP A 80 -2.45 1.28 8.07
N GLU A 81 -2.00 0.68 9.18
CA GLU A 81 -1.96 1.32 10.49
C GLU A 81 -1.04 2.55 10.48
N ALA A 82 0.16 2.43 9.89
CA ALA A 82 1.08 3.54 9.72
C ALA A 82 0.46 4.69 8.91
N ALA A 83 -0.22 4.39 7.80
CA ALA A 83 -0.92 5.41 7.00
C ALA A 83 -2.06 6.07 7.77
N HIS A 84 -2.85 5.26 8.49
CA HIS A 84 -3.96 5.73 9.31
C HIS A 84 -3.47 6.65 10.44
N GLU A 85 -2.38 6.31 11.13
CA GLU A 85 -1.78 7.16 12.18
C GLU A 85 -1.30 8.51 11.62
N ILE A 86 -0.66 8.50 10.45
CA ILE A 86 -0.25 9.75 9.79
C ILE A 86 -1.46 10.65 9.55
N CYS A 87 -2.55 10.11 9.00
CA CYS A 87 -3.77 10.87 8.75
C CYS A 87 -4.42 11.36 10.04
N GLN A 88 -4.52 10.49 11.03
CA GLN A 88 -5.11 10.79 12.34
C GLN A 88 -4.39 11.94 13.06
N SER A 89 -3.07 12.03 12.93
CA SER A 89 -2.28 13.10 13.54
C SER A 89 -2.49 14.50 12.94
N ALA A 90 -3.09 14.57 11.74
CA ALA A 90 -3.31 15.80 10.98
C ALA A 90 -4.76 15.94 10.51
N GLU A 91 -5.69 15.37 11.27
CA GLU A 91 -7.13 15.50 11.06
C GLU A 91 -7.56 16.98 10.90
N GLY A 92 -8.31 17.26 9.84
CA GLY A 92 -8.87 18.58 9.52
C GLY A 92 -8.19 19.20 8.30
N GLU A 93 -7.02 18.69 7.94
CA GLU A 93 -6.34 18.98 6.68
C GLU A 93 -6.99 18.18 5.54
N PRO A 94 -7.50 18.81 4.47
CA PRO A 94 -8.27 18.11 3.43
C PRO A 94 -7.56 16.92 2.78
N ALA A 95 -6.23 16.97 2.63
CA ALA A 95 -5.45 15.87 2.08
C ALA A 95 -5.43 14.64 3.02
N HIS A 96 -5.20 14.87 4.32
CA HIS A 96 -5.18 13.80 5.31
C HIS A 96 -6.58 13.21 5.50
N ASP A 97 -7.62 14.05 5.54
CA ASP A 97 -9.01 13.62 5.64
C ASP A 97 -9.43 12.75 4.46
N TRP A 98 -8.95 13.08 3.26
CA TRP A 98 -9.25 12.30 2.06
C TRP A 98 -8.61 10.91 2.13
N ILE A 99 -7.35 10.82 2.55
CA ILE A 99 -6.64 9.54 2.71
C ILE A 99 -7.22 8.72 3.87
N HIS A 100 -7.67 9.39 4.94
CA HIS A 100 -8.37 8.74 6.07
C HIS A 100 -9.66 8.06 5.60
N ALA A 101 -10.38 8.67 4.66
CA ALA A 101 -11.53 8.05 4.01
C ALA A 101 -11.15 6.75 3.28
N LEU A 102 -10.04 6.75 2.55
CA LEU A 102 -9.51 5.56 1.88
C LEU A 102 -9.12 4.47 2.90
N CYS A 103 -8.50 4.82 4.03
CA CYS A 103 -8.20 3.84 5.08
C CYS A 103 -9.46 3.12 5.57
N HIS A 104 -10.56 3.85 5.81
CA HIS A 104 -11.83 3.23 6.23
C HIS A 104 -12.54 2.47 5.12
N LEU A 105 -12.37 2.84 3.84
CA LEU A 105 -12.83 2.01 2.72
C LEU A 105 -12.10 0.66 2.69
N ILE A 106 -10.77 0.67 2.88
CA ILE A 106 -9.96 -0.55 2.97
C ILE A 106 -10.39 -1.43 4.15
N GLU A 107 -10.77 -0.82 5.27
CA GLU A 107 -11.31 -1.51 6.45
C GLU A 107 -12.71 -2.12 6.23
N GLY A 108 -13.48 -1.56 5.27
CA GLY A 108 -14.88 -1.91 5.03
C GLY A 108 -15.88 -1.08 5.85
N ASP A 109 -15.42 -0.03 6.55
CA ASP A 109 -16.29 0.93 7.25
C ASP A 109 -16.73 2.06 6.31
N HIS A 110 -17.64 1.73 5.39
CA HIS A 110 -18.18 2.69 4.42
C HIS A 110 -18.87 3.90 5.07
N GLY A 111 -19.49 3.70 6.25
CA GLY A 111 -20.18 4.77 6.98
C GLY A 111 -19.21 5.85 7.44
N ASN A 112 -18.10 5.42 8.02
CA ASN A 112 -17.04 6.31 8.47
C ASN A 112 -16.25 6.89 7.28
N ALA A 113 -15.91 6.08 6.27
CA ALA A 113 -15.31 6.57 5.03
C ALA A 113 -16.13 7.72 4.42
N GLY A 114 -17.46 7.58 4.38
CA GLY A 114 -18.36 8.63 3.91
C GLY A 114 -18.28 9.92 4.75
N TYR A 115 -18.07 9.82 6.07
CA TYR A 115 -17.85 10.99 6.92
C TYR A 115 -16.56 11.73 6.54
N TRP A 116 -15.47 10.99 6.32
CA TRP A 116 -14.17 11.56 5.94
C TRP A 116 -14.17 12.19 4.54
N PHE A 117 -14.80 11.56 3.55
CA PHE A 117 -14.96 12.15 2.21
C PHE A 117 -15.69 13.50 2.25
N ARG A 118 -16.77 13.59 3.05
CA ARG A 118 -17.51 14.84 3.23
C ARG A 118 -16.65 15.92 3.87
N ARG A 119 -15.81 15.55 4.84
CA ARG A 119 -14.91 16.49 5.52
C ARG A 119 -13.82 17.02 4.59
N ALA A 120 -13.28 16.15 3.74
CA ALA A 120 -12.30 16.51 2.72
C ALA A 120 -12.86 17.31 1.54
N CYS A 121 -14.20 17.39 1.39
CA CYS A 121 -14.87 17.95 0.20
C CYS A 121 -14.41 17.28 -1.11
N LYS A 122 -14.18 15.96 -1.09
CA LYS A 122 -13.67 15.18 -2.23
C LYS A 122 -14.72 14.18 -2.74
N PRO A 123 -14.67 13.82 -4.05
CA PRO A 123 -15.59 12.83 -4.59
C PRO A 123 -15.35 11.45 -3.97
N VAL A 124 -16.44 10.70 -3.83
CA VAL A 124 -16.40 9.28 -3.42
C VAL A 124 -16.09 8.44 -4.65
N GLU A 125 -15.17 7.48 -4.49
CA GLU A 125 -14.85 6.44 -5.47
C GLU A 125 -14.88 5.10 -4.72
N ASN A 126 -15.51 4.09 -5.31
CA ASN A 126 -15.70 2.79 -4.66
C ASN A 126 -14.60 1.78 -5.03
N ASP A 127 -13.85 2.04 -6.11
CA ASP A 127 -12.67 1.25 -6.45
C ASP A 127 -11.44 1.80 -5.69
N ILE A 128 -10.93 0.99 -4.76
CA ILE A 128 -9.83 1.38 -3.85
C ILE A 128 -8.56 1.75 -4.61
N GLU A 129 -8.18 0.98 -5.63
CA GLU A 129 -6.96 1.22 -6.42
C GLU A 129 -7.14 2.52 -7.24
N THR A 130 -8.27 2.69 -7.92
CA THR A 130 -8.58 3.89 -8.71
C THR A 130 -8.58 5.13 -7.84
N LEU A 131 -9.18 5.07 -6.66
CA LEU A 131 -9.18 6.17 -5.70
C LEU A 131 -7.75 6.52 -5.25
N TRP A 132 -6.95 5.52 -4.89
CA TRP A 132 -5.55 5.74 -4.51
C TRP A 132 -4.77 6.42 -5.65
N GLN A 133 -4.92 5.95 -6.89
CA GLN A 133 -4.26 6.56 -8.05
C GLN A 133 -4.69 8.01 -8.27
N ASN A 134 -5.97 8.32 -8.06
CA ASN A 134 -6.49 9.68 -8.16
C ASN A 134 -5.91 10.60 -7.07
N MET A 135 -5.73 10.09 -5.85
CA MET A 135 -5.10 10.82 -4.76
C MET A 135 -3.63 11.12 -5.07
N VAL A 136 -2.85 10.12 -5.50
CA VAL A 136 -1.43 10.28 -5.87
C VAL A 136 -1.24 11.33 -6.97
N ARG A 137 -2.16 11.38 -7.95
CA ARG A 137 -2.11 12.38 -9.03
C ARG A 137 -2.53 13.80 -8.60
N SER A 138 -3.27 13.93 -7.50
CA SER A 138 -3.89 15.19 -7.07
C SER A 138 -3.14 15.91 -5.97
N LEU A 139 -2.15 15.26 -5.35
CA LEU A 139 -1.31 15.79 -4.28
C LEU A 139 0.09 16.09 -4.80
#